data_AF-A0A6C1PIW5-F1
#
_entry.id   AF-A0A6C1PIW5-F1
#
_cell.length_a   1.000
_cell.length_b   1.000
_cell.length_c   1.000
_cell.angle_alpha   90.00
_cell.angle_beta   90.00
_cell.angle_gamma   90.00
#
_symmetry.space_group_name_H-M   'P 1'
#
loop_
_entity.id
_entity.type
_entity.pdbx_description
1 polymer ?
#
loop_
_entity_poly.entity_id
_entity_poly.type
_entity_poly.pdbx_seq_one_letter_code
_entity_poly.pdbx_strand_id
1 'polypeptide(L)'
;MYVSLPFALRSVGVVVGFGAVALIVLVHRELGVYFSSTLVIRPEHKLVTTGPYRFVRHPMYTSYLLLFIGAFLVSANWVIGASGTAVIATLMTVRLKREEALLI
;
A
#
# COMPACT_ATOMS: atom_id res chain seq x y z
N MET A 1 14.04 -17.48 -11.99
CA MET A 1 14.79 -17.29 -10.72
C MET A 1 13.76 -17.34 -9.60
N TYR A 2 13.42 -18.55 -9.18
CA TYR A 2 12.40 -18.83 -8.17
C TYR A 2 13.11 -19.34 -6.92
N VAL A 3 12.60 -18.99 -5.74
CA VAL A 3 13.11 -19.47 -4.47
C VAL A 3 12.28 -20.67 -4.04
N SER A 4 12.93 -21.71 -3.53
CA SER A 4 12.23 -22.88 -2.99
C SER A 4 11.61 -22.52 -1.63
N LEU A 5 10.36 -22.04 -1.62
CA LEU A 5 9.66 -21.70 -0.37
C LEU A 5 8.81 -22.87 0.13
N PRO A 6 8.84 -23.19 1.43
CA PRO A 6 7.99 -24.23 2.01
C PRO A 6 6.52 -23.83 1.92
N PHE A 7 5.63 -24.83 1.83
CA PHE A 7 4.19 -24.61 1.67
C PHE A 7 3.61 -23.68 2.75
N ALA A 8 4.07 -23.80 4.00
CA ALA A 8 3.67 -22.93 5.10
C ALA A 8 3.91 -21.43 4.81
N LEU A 9 5.06 -21.07 4.24
CA LEU A 9 5.36 -19.68 3.88
C LEU A 9 4.46 -19.19 2.74
N ARG A 10 4.10 -20.06 1.80
CA ARG A 10 3.17 -19.72 0.72
C ARG A 10 1.77 -19.46 1.26
N SER A 11 1.31 -20.27 2.23
CA SER A 11 0.04 -20.06 2.94
C SER A 11 0.02 -18.74 3.71
N VAL A 12 1.13 -18.38 4.38
CA VAL A 12 1.28 -17.05 5.00
C VAL A 12 1.16 -15.95 3.95
N GLY A 13 1.79 -16.11 2.79
CA GLY A 13 1.65 -15.18 1.66
C GLY A 13 0.21 -14.97 1.22
N VAL A 14 -0.61 -16.02 1.20
CA VAL A 14 -2.04 -15.94 0.89
C VAL A 14 -2.78 -15.11 1.94
N VAL A 15 -2.57 -15.40 3.23
CA VAL A 15 -3.20 -14.67 4.34
C VAL A 15 -2.82 -13.19 4.30
N VAL A 16 -1.53 -12.89 4.10
CA VAL A 16 -1.02 -11.52 3.95
C VAL A 16 -1.62 -10.84 2.74
N GLY A 17 -1.73 -11.53 1.61
CA GLY A 17 -2.35 -11.01 0.39
C GLY A 17 -3.81 -10.63 0.59
N PHE A 18 -4.61 -11.50 1.21
CA PHE A 18 -6.00 -11.19 1.54
C PHE A 18 -6.13 -10.04 2.53
N GLY A 19 -5.28 -9.99 3.56
CA GLY A 19 -5.22 -8.88 4.51
C GLY A 19 -4.86 -7.55 3.85
N ALA A 20 -3.92 -7.57 2.91
CA ALA A 20 -3.54 -6.41 2.11
C ALA A 20 -4.71 -5.92 1.23
N VAL A 21 -5.42 -6.82 0.55
CA VAL A 21 -6.61 -6.45 -0.24
C VAL A 21 -7.70 -5.87 0.65
N ALA A 22 -7.96 -6.46 1.82
CA ALA A 22 -8.93 -5.93 2.78
C ALA A 22 -8.55 -4.52 3.25
N LEU A 23 -7.26 -4.29 3.56
CA LEU A 23 -6.74 -2.97 3.90
C LEU A 23 -6.89 -1.97 2.74
N ILE A 24 -6.60 -2.36 1.50
CA ILE A 24 -6.83 -1.52 0.31
C ILE A 24 -8.30 -1.11 0.23
N VAL A 25 -9.23 -2.06 0.41
CA VAL A 25 -10.67 -1.78 0.39
C VAL A 25 -11.06 -0.83 1.51
N LEU A 26 -10.56 -1.03 2.73
CA LEU A 26 -10.83 -0.15 3.88
C LEU A 26 -10.28 1.26 3.65
N VAL A 27 -9.05 1.38 3.14
CA VAL A 27 -8.44 2.66 2.79
C VAL A 27 -9.24 3.39 1.72
N HIS A 28 -9.68 2.69 0.66
CA HIS A 28 -10.53 3.29 -0.38
C HIS A 28 -11.91 3.68 0.15
N ARG A 29 -12.49 2.89 1.06
CA ARG A 29 -13.77 3.21 1.71
C ARG A 29 -13.68 4.44 2.60
N GLU A 30 -12.62 4.55 3.39
CA GLU A 30 -12.37 5.72 4.27
C GLU A 30 -12.03 6.97 3.47
N LEU A 31 -11.31 6.84 2.34
CA LEU A 31 -11.11 7.98 1.44
C LEU A 31 -12.40 8.39 0.73
N GLY A 32 -13.27 7.44 0.40
CA GLY A 32 -14.59 7.71 -0.17
C GLY A 32 -14.56 8.77 -1.27
N VAL A 33 -15.35 9.84 -1.12
CA VAL A 33 -15.48 10.98 -2.06
C VAL A 33 -14.26 11.92 -2.05
N TYR A 34 -13.37 11.78 -1.06
CA TYR A 34 -12.11 12.53 -0.97
C TYR A 34 -10.94 11.82 -1.68
N PHE A 35 -11.16 10.61 -2.22
CA PHE A 35 -10.20 9.95 -3.11
C PHE A 35 -10.04 10.76 -4.39
N SER A 36 -9.03 11.61 -4.45
CA SER A 36 -8.61 12.26 -5.69
C SER A 36 -7.29 11.64 -6.13
N SER A 37 -7.31 10.93 -7.26
CA SER A 37 -6.09 10.45 -7.95
C SER A 37 -5.23 11.61 -8.48
N THR A 38 -5.82 12.80 -8.53
CA THR A 38 -5.22 14.07 -8.88
C THR A 38 -4.96 14.84 -7.59
N LEU A 39 -3.75 15.33 -7.37
CA LEU A 39 -3.42 16.25 -6.26
C LEU A 39 -4.19 17.57 -6.41
N VAL A 40 -5.48 17.55 -6.07
CA VAL A 40 -6.35 18.72 -6.11
C VAL A 40 -6.73 19.01 -4.68
N ILE A 41 -5.99 19.93 -4.06
CA ILE A 41 -6.40 20.55 -2.80
C ILE A 41 -7.68 21.32 -3.13
N ARG A 42 -8.83 20.79 -2.72
CA ARG A 42 -10.05 21.60 -2.66
C ARG A 42 -9.94 22.52 -1.43
N PRO A 43 -10.44 23.77 -1.46
CA PRO A 43 -10.35 24.70 -0.34
C PRO A 43 -10.88 24.17 1.00
N GLU A 44 -11.69 23.10 0.97
CA GLU A 44 -12.31 22.43 2.12
C GLU A 44 -11.74 21.02 2.39
N HIS A 45 -10.53 20.71 1.91
CA HIS A 45 -9.95 19.38 2.10
C HIS A 45 -9.64 19.14 3.60
N LYS A 46 -10.49 18.34 4.26
CA LYS A 46 -10.25 17.91 5.65
C LYS A 46 -9.33 16.69 5.63
N LEU A 47 -8.27 16.74 6.44
CA LEU A 47 -7.38 15.61 6.65
C LEU A 47 -8.17 14.45 7.27
N VAL A 48 -8.29 13.34 6.54
CA VAL A 48 -8.91 12.11 7.06
C VAL A 48 -7.94 11.48 8.06
N THR A 49 -8.33 11.43 9.33
CA THR A 49 -7.54 10.84 10.42
C THR A 49 -8.24 9.62 11.03
N THR A 50 -9.31 9.15 10.41
CA THR A 50 -10.12 8.00 10.84
C THR A 50 -9.67 6.71 10.17
N GLY A 51 -10.02 5.57 10.79
CA GLY A 51 -9.71 4.25 10.24
C GLY A 51 -8.19 3.99 10.13
N PRO A 52 -7.71 3.39 9.02
CA PRO A 52 -6.29 3.07 8.81
C PRO A 52 -5.35 4.29 8.87
N TYR A 53 -5.87 5.49 8.55
CA TYR A 53 -5.13 6.75 8.59
C TYR A 53 -4.74 7.18 10.02
N ARG A 54 -5.38 6.60 11.05
CA ARG A 54 -5.01 6.82 12.46
C ARG A 54 -3.68 6.17 12.82
N PHE A 55 -3.32 5.06 12.16
CA PHE A 55 -2.14 4.26 12.49
C PHE A 55 -0.93 4.63 11.64
N VAL A 56 -1.15 4.96 10.37
CA VAL A 56 -0.09 5.28 9.41
C VAL A 56 -0.54 6.44 8.55
N ARG A 57 0.34 7.41 8.29
CA ARG A 57 0.05 8.60 7.45
C ARG A 57 -0.35 8.24 6.02
N HIS A 58 0.23 7.18 5.46
CA HIS A 58 -0.05 6.71 4.11
C HIS A 58 -0.40 5.22 4.10
N PRO A 59 -1.57 4.83 4.62
CA PRO A 59 -1.96 3.43 4.76
C PRO A 59 -2.13 2.74 3.40
N MET A 60 -2.39 3.50 2.34
CA MET A 60 -2.44 2.98 0.96
C MET A 60 -1.10 2.37 0.51
N TYR A 61 0.01 3.09 0.71
CA TYR A 61 1.34 2.58 0.35
C TYR A 61 1.71 1.35 1.18
N THR A 62 1.38 1.34 2.48
CA THR A 62 1.56 0.17 3.34
C THR A 62 0.77 -1.03 2.83
N SER A 63 -0.47 -0.82 2.40
CA SER A 63 -1.33 -1.90 1.89
C SER A 63 -0.78 -2.51 0.60
N TYR A 64 -0.29 -1.68 -0.33
CA TYR A 64 0.36 -2.19 -1.54
C TYR A 64 1.69 -2.90 -1.25
N LEU A 65 2.47 -2.43 -0.28
CA LEU A 65 3.70 -3.09 0.13
C LEU A 65 3.42 -4.50 0.68
N LEU A 66 2.40 -4.64 1.53
CA LEU A 66 1.93 -5.95 2.02
C LEU A 66 1.44 -6.84 0.87
N LEU A 67 0.73 -6.28 -0.12
CA LEU A 67 0.27 -7.02 -1.29
C LEU A 67 1.44 -7.61 -2.09
N PHE A 68 2.49 -6.83 -2.33
CA PHE A 68 3.68 -7.31 -3.04
C PHE A 68 4.48 -8.34 -2.24
N ILE A 69 4.55 -8.21 -0.91
CA ILE A 69 5.14 -9.23 -0.03
C ILE A 69 4.32 -10.53 -0.12
N GLY A 70 2.99 -10.45 -0.04
CA GLY A 70 2.11 -11.60 -0.23
C GLY A 70 2.31 -12.28 -1.59
N ALA A 71 2.36 -11.48 -2.67
CA ALA A 71 2.60 -11.96 -4.02
C ALA A 71 3.98 -12.62 -4.17
N PHE A 72 5.03 -12.07 -3.55
CA PHE A 72 6.36 -12.68 -3.49
C PHE A 72 6.32 -14.06 -2.81
N LEU A 73 5.68 -14.15 -1.65
CA LEU A 73 5.60 -15.40 -0.89
C LEU A 73 4.80 -16.48 -1.63
N VAL A 74 3.71 -16.10 -2.31
CA VAL A 74 2.88 -17.04 -3.08
C VAL A 74 3.58 -17.50 -4.37
N SER A 75 4.12 -16.56 -5.13
CA SER A 75 4.80 -16.84 -6.40
C SER A 75 6.20 -17.42 -6.23
N ALA A 76 6.78 -17.25 -5.03
CA ALA A 76 8.17 -17.54 -4.72
C ALA A 76 9.16 -16.89 -5.71
N ASN A 77 8.78 -15.76 -6.29
CA ASN A 77 9.53 -15.07 -7.33
C ASN A 77 10.06 -13.73 -6.81
N TRP A 78 11.36 -13.69 -6.53
CA TRP A 78 12.04 -12.48 -6.02
C TRP A 78 11.89 -11.27 -6.94
N VAL A 79 11.71 -11.45 -8.26
CA VAL A 79 11.50 -10.33 -9.19
C VAL A 79 10.19 -9.61 -8.85
N ILE A 80 9.13 -10.36 -8.53
CA ILE A 80 7.81 -9.79 -8.20
C ILE A 80 7.89 -9.03 -6.87
N GLY A 81 8.54 -9.63 -5.87
CA GLY A 81 8.73 -8.98 -4.57
C GLY A 81 9.59 -7.73 -4.66
N ALA A 82 10.79 -7.84 -5.23
CA ALA A 82 11.75 -6.75 -5.32
C ALA A 82 11.25 -5.60 -6.20
N SER A 83 10.63 -5.89 -7.35
CA SER A 83 10.07 -4.84 -8.21
C SER A 83 8.90 -4.12 -7.53
N GLY A 84 8.00 -4.85 -6.88
CA GLY A 84 6.87 -4.28 -6.15
C GLY A 84 7.31 -3.37 -5.01
N THR A 85 8.25 -3.83 -4.18
CA THR A 85 8.79 -3.01 -3.08
C THR A 85 9.55 -1.80 -3.60
N ALA A 86 10.35 -1.94 -4.66
CA ALA A 86 11.09 -0.83 -5.25
C ALA A 86 10.17 0.25 -5.84
N VAL A 87 9.10 -0.17 -6.52
CA VAL A 87 8.10 0.76 -7.09
C VAL A 87 7.40 1.53 -5.96
N ILE A 88 6.94 0.85 -4.91
CA ILE A 88 6.27 1.51 -3.78
C ILE A 88 7.24 2.41 -2.99
N ALA A 89 8.49 2.00 -2.78
CA ALA A 89 9.49 2.82 -2.12
C ALA A 89 9.82 4.10 -2.92
N THR A 90 9.88 3.98 -4.26
CA THR A 90 10.08 5.13 -5.15
C THR A 90 8.87 6.06 -5.12
N LEU A 91 7.64 5.51 -5.17
CA LEU A 91 6.42 6.31 -5.06
C LEU A 91 6.34 7.01 -3.70
N MET A 92 6.68 6.34 -2.60
CA MET A 92 6.74 6.97 -1.29
C MET A 92 7.73 8.13 -1.30
N THR A 93 8.97 7.94 -1.74
CA THR A 93 9.98 9.02 -1.66
C THR A 93 9.72 10.20 -2.59
N VAL A 94 9.20 9.96 -3.80
CA VAL A 94 8.94 11.01 -4.80
C VAL A 94 7.60 11.71 -4.58
N ARG A 95 6.56 10.97 -4.18
CA ARG A 95 5.22 11.53 -3.98
C ARG A 95 4.97 12.03 -2.56
N LEU A 96 5.50 11.40 -1.49
CA LEU A 96 5.30 11.93 -0.14
C LEU A 96 5.80 13.37 -0.04
N LYS A 97 7.00 13.66 -0.56
CA LYS A 97 7.57 15.00 -0.44
C LYS A 97 6.69 16.08 -1.10
N ARG A 98 5.99 15.72 -2.18
CA ARG A 98 5.04 16.62 -2.85
C ARG A 98 3.71 16.70 -2.12
N GLU A 99 3.19 15.57 -1.65
CA GLU A 99 1.94 15.52 -0.86
C GLU A 99 2.09 16.26 0.48
N GLU A 100 3.19 16.05 1.22
CA GLU A 100 3.47 16.73 2.48
C GLU A 100 3.70 18.24 2.29
N ALA A 101 4.39 18.66 1.22
CA ALA A 101 4.58 20.09 0.92
C ALA A 101 3.29 20.84 0.56
N LEU A 102 2.25 20.11 0.18
CA LEU A 102 0.92 20.64 -0.15
C LEU A 102 -0.04 20.63 1.05
N LEU A 103 0.35 19.98 2.14
CA LEU A 103 -0.39 19.92 3.40
C LEU A 103 0.15 20.92 4.46
N ILE A 104 1.15 21.73 4.12
CA ILE A 104 1.70 22.84 4.93
C ILE A 104 1.09 24.16 4.48
#